data_AF-A0AA39E181-F1
#
_entry.id   AF-A0AA39E181-F1
#
_cell.length_a   1.000
_cell.length_b   1.000
_cell.length_c   1.000
_cell.angle_alpha   90.00
_cell.angle_beta   90.00
_cell.angle_gamma   90.00
#
_symmetry.space_group_name_H-M   'P 1'
#
loop_
_entity.id
_entity.type
_entity.pdbx_description
1 polymer ?
#
loop_
_entity_poly.entity_id
_entity_poly.type
_entity_poly.pdbx_seq_one_letter_code
_entity_poly.pdbx_strand_id
1 'polypeptide(L)'
;MEGETIKIMNQDLVRLDRFDGSNFTRWQDKVRFLLTALKIFYILDPTLAPLPEPKENDTPQVVAARKKREEDELICRGHILNALSDRLYDLYTNTNSAREIWEALENKYKAEEEGTKKFLISQYIDFKFFDEKPLLPQIHELQVIVNKLKVLKIELPEAFQVGAIVAKLPSSWKGYRKRILHKSEDYSLEEIQKHLRIEEESRSRDKMPTQFQRPIILEVKITTTKRIPEII
;
A
#
# COMPACT_ATOMS: atom_id res chain seq x y z
N MET A 1 -7.22 -13.13 42.32
CA MET A 1 -6.90 -13.56 40.95
C MET A 1 -7.36 -12.54 39.90
N GLU A 2 -8.63 -12.12 39.82
CA GLU A 2 -9.07 -11.10 38.83
C GLU A 2 -8.30 -9.77 38.90
N GLY A 3 -7.97 -9.28 40.10
CA GLY A 3 -7.20 -8.04 40.27
C GLY A 3 -5.73 -8.12 39.83
N GLU A 4 -5.12 -9.31 39.85
CA GLU A 4 -3.77 -9.53 39.32
C GLU A 4 -3.80 -9.68 37.80
N THR A 5 -4.82 -10.33 37.24
CA THR A 5 -5.00 -10.44 35.78
C THR A 5 -5.22 -9.06 35.15
N ILE A 6 -5.99 -8.18 35.79
CA ILE A 6 -6.18 -6.79 35.34
C ILE A 6 -4.89 -5.96 35.45
N LYS A 7 -4.07 -6.17 36.50
CA LYS A 7 -2.77 -5.50 36.66
C LYS A 7 -1.75 -5.92 35.60
N ILE A 8 -1.69 -7.22 35.29
CA ILE A 8 -0.79 -7.78 34.28
C ILE A 8 -1.21 -7.32 32.88
N MET A 9 -2.53 -7.26 32.60
CA MET A 9 -3.02 -6.69 31.34
C MET A 9 -2.61 -5.22 31.19
N ASN A 10 -2.66 -4.38 32.23
CA ASN A 10 -2.26 -2.97 32.10
C ASN A 10 -0.77 -2.70 31.88
N GLN A 11 0.14 -3.61 32.29
CA GLN A 11 1.58 -3.45 32.05
C GLN A 11 2.03 -3.97 30.67
N ASP A 12 1.35 -4.99 30.14
CA ASP A 12 1.70 -5.65 28.86
C ASP A 12 0.67 -5.42 27.73
N LEU A 13 -0.40 -4.64 27.95
CA LEU A 13 -1.32 -4.18 26.89
C LEU A 13 -0.54 -3.23 25.98
N VAL A 14 0.09 -3.86 24.97
CA VAL A 14 0.49 -3.34 23.67
C VAL A 14 0.85 -1.86 23.75
N ARG A 15 2.15 -1.54 23.83
CA ARG A 15 2.65 -0.19 23.58
C ARG A 15 2.08 0.26 22.23
N LEU A 16 0.95 0.97 22.27
CA LEU A 16 0.23 1.34 21.07
C LEU A 16 1.14 2.28 20.31
N ASP A 17 1.39 1.97 19.04
CA ASP A 17 2.07 2.90 18.16
C ASP A 17 1.29 4.22 18.20
N ARG A 18 1.98 5.31 18.54
CA ARG A 18 1.38 6.64 18.59
C ARG A 18 0.91 7.02 17.19
N PHE A 19 -0.30 7.55 17.10
CA PHE A 19 -0.87 8.03 15.85
C PHE A 19 -0.17 9.30 15.37
N ASP A 20 0.43 9.23 14.20
CA ASP A 20 1.14 10.33 13.56
C ASP A 20 0.34 10.99 12.42
N GLY A 21 -0.88 10.51 12.16
CA GLY A 21 -1.73 10.93 11.05
C GLY A 21 -1.87 9.89 9.93
N SER A 22 -1.10 8.79 9.96
CA SER A 22 -1.14 7.73 8.95
C SER A 22 -1.84 6.46 9.45
N ASN A 23 -2.42 5.69 8.52
CA ASN A 23 -3.07 4.39 8.80
C ASN A 23 -4.15 4.47 9.89
N PHE A 24 -5.01 5.50 9.81
CA PHE A 24 -6.02 5.81 10.82
C PHE A 24 -6.89 4.61 11.16
N THR A 25 -7.36 3.85 10.17
CA THR A 25 -8.22 2.68 10.41
C THR A 25 -7.54 1.66 11.33
N ARG A 26 -6.25 1.39 11.12
CA ARG A 26 -5.49 0.43 11.95
C ARG A 26 -5.29 0.96 13.37
N TRP A 27 -4.93 2.23 13.51
CA TRP A 27 -4.78 2.84 14.82
C TRP A 27 -6.10 2.82 15.59
N GLN A 28 -7.18 3.19 14.90
CA GLN A 28 -8.53 3.24 15.45
C GLN A 28 -8.98 1.88 15.97
N ASP A 29 -8.78 0.81 15.19
CA ASP A 29 -9.12 -0.56 15.60
C ASP A 29 -8.37 -0.97 16.88
N LYS A 30 -7.07 -0.62 16.98
CA LYS A 30 -6.26 -0.93 18.16
C LYS A 30 -6.76 -0.18 19.41
N VAL A 31 -7.07 1.11 19.30
CA VAL A 31 -7.59 1.90 20.44
C VAL A 31 -8.99 1.44 20.82
N ARG A 32 -9.86 1.16 19.85
CA ARG A 32 -11.19 0.60 20.07
C ARG A 32 -11.13 -0.72 20.84
N PHE A 33 -10.22 -1.62 20.43
CA PHE A 33 -9.99 -2.87 21.14
C PHE A 33 -9.58 -2.63 22.61
N LEU A 34 -8.61 -1.74 22.85
CA LEU A 34 -8.17 -1.38 24.20
C LEU A 34 -9.32 -0.84 25.06
N LEU A 35 -10.06 0.16 24.58
CA LEU A 35 -11.18 0.76 25.31
C LEU A 35 -12.31 -0.26 25.58
N THR A 36 -12.51 -1.21 24.66
CA THR A 36 -13.48 -2.31 24.82
C THR A 36 -13.02 -3.29 25.90
N ALA A 37 -11.73 -3.66 25.92
CA ALA A 37 -11.15 -4.53 26.94
C ALA A 37 -11.24 -3.89 28.34
N LEU A 38 -11.10 -2.57 28.43
CA LEU A 38 -11.28 -1.79 29.65
C LEU A 38 -12.76 -1.53 30.02
N LYS A 39 -13.71 -1.96 29.18
CA LYS A 39 -15.16 -1.75 29.35
C LYS A 39 -15.59 -0.28 29.41
N ILE A 40 -14.83 0.63 28.80
CA ILE A 40 -15.09 2.07 28.76
C ILE A 40 -15.40 2.59 27.35
N PHE A 41 -15.41 1.72 26.33
CA PHE A 41 -15.72 2.13 24.94
C PHE A 41 -17.10 2.79 24.80
N TYR A 42 -18.05 2.47 25.70
CA TYR A 42 -19.38 3.07 25.73
C TYR A 42 -19.37 4.60 25.91
N ILE A 43 -18.28 5.18 26.44
CA ILE A 43 -18.09 6.62 26.57
C ILE A 43 -18.14 7.33 25.21
N LEU A 44 -17.71 6.64 24.15
CA LEU A 44 -17.69 7.17 22.78
C LEU A 44 -19.03 7.01 22.05
N ASP A 45 -20.04 6.44 22.70
CA ASP A 45 -21.36 6.24 22.09
C ASP A 45 -22.06 7.60 21.87
N PRO A 46 -22.44 7.95 20.62
CA PRO A 46 -23.13 9.20 20.32
C PRO A 46 -24.52 9.31 20.97
N THR A 47 -25.10 8.18 21.39
CA THR A 47 -26.40 8.12 22.07
C THR A 47 -26.30 8.16 23.60
N LEU A 48 -25.08 8.25 24.14
CA LEU A 48 -24.86 8.30 25.57
C LEU A 48 -25.49 9.56 26.16
N ALA A 49 -26.48 9.38 27.04
CA ALA A 49 -27.17 10.48 27.69
C ALA A 49 -26.18 11.41 28.42
N PRO A 50 -26.39 12.73 28.50
CA PRO A 50 -25.55 13.63 29.28
C PRO A 50 -25.45 13.23 30.75
N LEU A 51 -24.38 13.66 31.43
CA LEU A 51 -24.30 13.48 32.88
C LEU A 51 -25.40 14.30 33.55
N PRO A 52 -26.29 13.69 34.37
CA PRO A 52 -27.31 14.46 35.07
C PRO A 52 -26.63 15.36 36.11
N GLU A 53 -27.04 16.63 36.17
CA GLU A 53 -26.54 17.59 37.16
C GLU A 53 -26.75 17.07 38.59
N PRO A 54 -25.83 17.35 39.52
CA PRO A 54 -26.00 17.02 40.94
C PRO A 54 -27.27 17.64 41.52
N LYS A 55 -28.08 16.80 42.18
CA LYS A 55 -29.27 17.25 42.92
C LYS A 55 -29.13 16.86 44.39
N GLU A 56 -29.65 17.69 45.30
CA GLU A 56 -29.62 17.43 46.74
C GLU A 56 -30.30 16.11 47.14
N ASN A 57 -31.26 15.64 46.35
CA ASN A 57 -32.02 14.42 46.58
C ASN A 57 -31.55 13.23 45.73
N ASP A 58 -30.36 13.29 45.13
CA ASP A 58 -29.80 12.16 44.39
C ASP A 58 -29.59 10.96 45.33
N THR A 59 -30.00 9.78 44.87
CA THR A 59 -29.73 8.56 45.61
C THR A 59 -28.23 8.23 45.58
N PRO A 60 -27.69 7.50 46.57
CA PRO A 60 -26.29 7.07 46.56
C PRO A 60 -25.87 6.35 45.26
N GLN A 61 -26.80 5.62 44.63
CA GLN A 61 -26.58 4.95 43.36
C GLN A 61 -26.37 5.93 42.21
N VAL A 62 -27.14 7.03 42.15
CA VAL A 62 -26.99 8.08 41.13
C VAL A 62 -25.64 8.79 41.29
N VAL A 63 -25.27 9.12 42.53
CA VAL A 63 -23.97 9.75 42.83
C VAL A 63 -22.80 8.83 42.43
N ALA A 64 -22.88 7.53 42.77
CA ALA A 64 -21.85 6.55 42.40
C ALA A 64 -21.75 6.36 40.88
N ALA A 65 -22.88 6.30 40.18
CA ALA A 65 -22.91 6.19 38.72
C ALA A 65 -22.31 7.43 38.03
N ARG A 66 -22.62 8.64 38.54
CA ARG A 66 -22.03 9.91 38.06
C ARG A 66 -20.51 9.89 38.21
N LYS A 67 -20.02 9.60 39.42
CA LYS A 67 -18.58 9.53 39.71
C LYS A 67 -17.86 8.51 38.85
N LYS A 68 -18.42 7.31 38.72
CA LYS A 68 -17.86 6.27 37.84
C LYS A 68 -17.75 6.75 36.39
N ARG A 69 -18.77 7.44 35.89
CA ARG A 69 -18.76 7.93 34.52
C ARG A 69 -17.76 9.08 34.32
N GLU A 70 -17.58 9.95 35.29
CA GLU A 70 -16.52 10.96 35.26
C GLU A 70 -15.12 10.32 35.24
N GLU A 71 -14.91 9.25 36.01
CA GLU A 71 -13.67 8.46 35.99
C GLU A 71 -13.46 7.76 34.64
N ASP A 72 -14.49 7.09 34.11
CA ASP A 72 -14.43 6.41 32.81
C ASP A 72 -14.17 7.40 31.66
N GLU A 73 -14.76 8.60 31.69
CA GLU A 73 -14.50 9.69 30.73
C GLU A 73 -13.02 10.12 30.78
N LEU A 74 -12.49 10.36 31.98
CA LEU A 74 -11.10 10.76 32.17
C LEU A 74 -10.13 9.69 31.65
N ILE A 75 -10.39 8.42 31.97
CA ILE A 75 -9.56 7.28 31.53
C ILE A 75 -9.66 7.11 30.02
N CYS A 76 -10.86 7.17 29.43
CA CYS A 76 -11.07 7.04 28.00
C CYS A 76 -10.33 8.14 27.23
N ARG A 77 -10.50 9.39 27.64
CA ARG A 77 -9.77 10.54 27.09
C ARG A 77 -8.26 10.37 27.23
N GLY A 78 -7.80 9.94 28.41
CA GLY A 78 -6.38 9.70 28.67
C GLY A 78 -5.77 8.65 27.73
N HIS A 79 -6.46 7.54 27.47
CA HIS A 79 -5.99 6.52 26.53
C HIS A 79 -5.96 7.01 25.09
N ILE A 80 -6.98 7.75 24.65
CA ILE A 80 -7.00 8.34 23.30
C ILE A 80 -5.80 9.27 23.14
N LEU A 81 -5.64 10.24 24.05
CA LEU A 81 -4.55 11.21 24.00
C LEU A 81 -3.17 10.54 24.04
N ASN A 82 -2.94 9.58 24.95
CA ASN A 82 -1.67 8.86 25.05
C ASN A 82 -1.32 8.05 23.79
N ALA A 83 -2.33 7.66 23.01
CA ALA A 83 -2.16 6.97 21.74
C ALA A 83 -1.93 7.93 20.56
N LEU A 84 -1.84 9.25 20.79
CA LEU A 84 -1.50 10.25 19.78
C LEU A 84 0.00 10.59 19.80
N SER A 85 0.50 11.08 18.67
CA SER A 85 1.79 11.78 18.60
C SER A 85 1.75 13.09 19.40
N ASP A 86 2.90 13.58 19.84
CA ASP A 86 2.98 14.78 20.71
C ASP A 86 2.27 16.00 20.07
N ARG A 87 2.45 16.20 18.76
CA ARG A 87 1.75 17.26 18.02
C ARG A 87 0.23 17.15 18.10
N LEU A 88 -0.32 15.93 17.97
CA LEU A 88 -1.77 15.71 18.02
C LEU A 88 -2.28 15.74 19.46
N TYR A 89 -1.49 15.27 20.42
CA TYR A 89 -1.77 15.41 21.83
C TYR A 89 -1.97 16.88 22.19
N ASP A 90 -1.02 17.75 21.83
CA ASP A 90 -1.08 19.19 22.13
C ASP A 90 -2.29 19.87 21.48
N LEU A 91 -2.69 19.43 20.29
CA LEU A 91 -3.87 19.93 19.58
C LEU A 91 -5.17 19.60 20.32
N TYR A 92 -5.28 18.42 20.91
CA TYR A 92 -6.52 17.91 21.52
C TYR A 92 -6.54 17.96 23.05
N THR A 93 -5.42 18.26 23.71
CA THR A 93 -5.30 18.24 25.19
C THR A 93 -6.32 19.13 25.89
N ASN A 94 -6.74 20.25 25.28
CA ASN A 94 -7.73 21.15 25.89
C ASN A 94 -9.19 20.75 25.62
N THR A 95 -9.42 19.68 24.86
CA THR A 95 -10.77 19.13 24.62
C THR A 95 -11.13 18.22 25.78
N ASN A 96 -12.23 18.50 26.49
CA ASN A 96 -12.61 17.77 27.69
C ASN A 96 -13.34 16.46 27.40
N SER A 97 -14.03 16.37 26.27
CA SER A 97 -14.78 15.17 25.89
C SER A 97 -13.92 14.20 25.08
N ALA A 98 -13.84 12.95 25.54
CA ALA A 98 -13.23 11.86 24.78
C ALA A 98 -13.92 11.65 23.42
N ARG A 99 -15.25 11.77 23.40
CA ARG A 99 -16.07 11.64 22.20
C ARG A 99 -15.76 12.72 21.17
N GLU A 100 -15.63 13.98 21.59
CA GLU A 100 -15.30 15.08 20.67
C GLU A 100 -13.93 14.88 20.00
N ILE A 101 -12.93 14.43 20.77
CA ILE A 101 -11.62 14.09 20.21
C ILE A 101 -11.74 12.95 19.20
N TRP A 102 -12.46 11.89 19.57
CA TRP A 102 -12.67 10.73 18.71
C TRP A 102 -13.35 11.09 17.39
N GLU A 103 -14.43 11.86 17.44
CA GLU A 103 -15.17 12.32 16.26
C GLU A 103 -14.34 13.25 15.37
N ALA A 104 -13.56 14.17 15.96
CA ALA A 104 -12.67 15.04 15.20
C ALA A 104 -11.61 14.24 14.44
N LEU A 105 -11.02 13.22 15.08
CA LEU A 105 -10.06 12.32 14.46
C LEU A 105 -10.71 11.50 13.34
N GLU A 106 -11.89 10.92 13.57
CA GLU A 106 -12.63 10.18 12.54
C GLU A 106 -12.94 11.04 11.33
N ASN A 107 -13.53 12.22 11.54
CA ASN A 107 -13.95 13.09 10.45
C ASN A 107 -12.77 13.52 9.56
N LYS A 108 -11.62 13.83 10.19
CA LYS A 108 -10.44 14.27 9.46
C LYS A 108 -9.74 13.11 8.76
N TYR A 109 -9.33 12.09 9.51
CA TYR A 109 -8.36 11.12 9.02
C TYR A 109 -9.00 9.96 8.27
N LYS A 110 -10.27 9.63 8.53
CA LYS A 110 -10.98 8.60 7.75
C LYS A 110 -11.25 9.08 6.32
N ALA A 111 -11.65 10.33 6.17
CA ALA A 111 -11.88 10.95 4.86
C ALA A 111 -10.57 11.09 4.06
N GLU A 112 -9.49 11.54 4.71
CA GLU A 112 -8.16 11.65 4.09
C GLU A 112 -7.61 10.28 3.66
N GLU A 113 -7.73 9.25 4.51
CA GLU A 113 -7.29 7.89 4.18
C GLU A 113 -8.09 7.33 2.99
N GLU A 114 -9.41 7.51 2.98
CA GLU A 114 -10.27 7.05 1.89
C GLU A 114 -9.99 7.81 0.59
N GLY A 115 -9.76 9.13 0.66
CA GLY A 115 -9.31 9.93 -0.48
C GLY A 115 -7.98 9.45 -1.05
N THR A 116 -7.02 9.12 -0.18
CA THR A 116 -5.71 8.58 -0.55
C THR A 116 -5.84 7.21 -1.22
N LYS A 117 -6.68 6.31 -0.67
CA LYS A 117 -6.97 5.01 -1.28
C LYS A 117 -7.53 5.17 -2.69
N LYS A 118 -8.57 6.00 -2.85
CA LYS A 118 -9.19 6.27 -4.17
C LYS A 118 -8.19 6.85 -5.17
N PHE A 119 -7.37 7.81 -4.73
CA PHE A 119 -6.33 8.40 -5.57
C PHE A 119 -5.31 7.36 -6.05
N LEU A 120 -4.79 6.52 -5.16
CA LEU A 120 -3.82 5.49 -5.51
C LEU A 120 -4.42 4.40 -6.42
N ILE A 121 -5.68 4.02 -6.21
CA ILE A 121 -6.39 3.10 -7.10
C ILE A 121 -6.51 3.71 -8.50
N SER A 122 -6.93 4.97 -8.61
CA SER A 122 -7.00 5.66 -9.91
C SER A 122 -5.63 5.72 -10.57
N GLN A 123 -4.60 6.13 -9.82
CA GLN A 123 -3.23 6.19 -10.31
C GLN A 123 -2.74 4.83 -10.82
N TYR A 124 -3.05 3.74 -10.12
CA TYR A 124 -2.73 2.38 -10.56
C TYR A 124 -3.47 2.00 -11.86
N ILE A 125 -4.77 2.27 -11.95
CA ILE A 125 -5.59 1.96 -13.13
C ILE A 125 -5.12 2.77 -14.34
N ASP A 126 -4.86 4.06 -14.16
CA ASP A 126 -4.48 4.99 -15.21
C ASP A 126 -3.01 4.91 -15.62
N PHE A 127 -2.17 4.21 -14.83
CA PHE A 127 -0.76 4.01 -15.13
C PHE A 127 -0.58 3.38 -16.52
N LYS A 128 0.30 3.96 -17.33
CA LYS A 128 0.64 3.51 -18.69
C LYS A 128 2.13 3.40 -18.86
N PHE A 129 2.56 2.37 -19.57
CA PHE A 129 3.95 2.27 -20.02
C PHE A 129 4.15 3.02 -21.33
N PHE A 130 5.34 3.56 -21.50
CA PHE A 130 5.78 4.35 -22.66
C PHE A 130 6.97 3.67 -23.33
N ASP A 131 6.98 3.69 -24.67
CA ASP A 131 8.00 3.03 -25.49
C ASP A 131 9.36 3.74 -25.44
N GLU A 132 9.37 5.02 -25.07
CA GLU A 132 10.55 5.87 -25.02
C GLU A 132 11.38 5.69 -23.74
N LYS A 133 10.83 4.98 -22.75
CA LYS A 133 11.47 4.73 -21.46
C LYS A 133 11.76 3.24 -21.28
N PRO A 134 12.85 2.86 -20.61
CA PRO A 134 13.08 1.47 -20.24
C PRO A 134 11.92 0.93 -19.41
N LEU A 135 11.54 -0.33 -19.64
CA LEU A 135 10.34 -0.91 -19.05
C LEU A 135 10.52 -1.22 -17.55
N LEU A 136 11.71 -1.66 -17.13
CA LEU A 136 11.98 -2.06 -15.75
C LEU A 136 11.76 -0.92 -14.72
N PRO A 137 12.30 0.31 -14.91
CA PRO A 137 11.99 1.45 -14.04
C PRO A 137 10.49 1.74 -13.95
N GLN A 138 9.76 1.65 -15.07
CA GLN A 138 8.32 1.90 -15.09
C GLN A 138 7.54 0.82 -14.31
N ILE A 139 7.97 -0.45 -14.39
CA ILE A 139 7.41 -1.54 -13.56
C ILE A 139 7.67 -1.26 -12.08
N HIS A 140 8.86 -0.79 -11.72
CA HIS A 140 9.16 -0.41 -10.33
C HIS A 140 8.28 0.75 -9.84
N GLU A 141 8.04 1.78 -10.66
CA GLU A 141 7.11 2.87 -10.33
C GLU A 141 5.69 2.33 -10.07
N LEU A 142 5.20 1.40 -10.89
CA LEU A 142 3.92 0.75 -10.69
C LEU A 142 3.89 -0.06 -9.37
N GLN A 143 4.97 -0.80 -9.08
CA GLN A 143 5.11 -1.59 -7.84
C GLN A 143 5.18 -0.70 -6.59
N VAL A 144 5.71 0.52 -6.67
CA VAL A 144 5.63 1.50 -5.58
C VAL A 144 4.17 1.83 -5.25
N ILE A 145 3.30 1.96 -6.25
CA ILE A 145 1.86 2.19 -6.03
C ILE A 145 1.21 0.97 -5.37
N VAL A 146 1.52 -0.24 -5.84
CA VAL A 146 1.05 -1.49 -5.22
C VAL A 146 1.44 -1.56 -3.74
N ASN A 147 2.68 -1.22 -3.40
CA ASN A 147 3.16 -1.23 -2.03
C ASN A 147 2.43 -0.20 -1.16
N LYS A 148 2.17 1.01 -1.67
CA LYS A 148 1.36 2.01 -0.97
C LYS A 148 -0.07 1.52 -0.72
N LEU A 149 -0.70 0.87 -1.71
CA LEU A 149 -2.01 0.25 -1.56
C LEU A 149 -2.00 -0.86 -0.50
N LYS A 150 -0.97 -1.71 -0.49
CA LYS A 150 -0.78 -2.76 0.51
C LYS A 150 -0.69 -2.22 1.94
N VAL A 151 0.04 -1.11 2.15
CA VAL A 151 0.11 -0.43 3.46
C VAL A 151 -1.30 -0.01 3.93
N LEU A 152 -2.12 0.48 3.00
CA LEU A 152 -3.53 0.86 3.20
C LEU A 152 -4.52 -0.31 3.19
N LYS A 153 -4.03 -1.56 3.32
CA LYS A 153 -4.83 -2.80 3.38
C LYS A 153 -5.56 -3.16 2.08
N ILE A 154 -5.10 -2.64 0.95
CA ILE A 154 -5.56 -3.06 -0.38
C ILE A 154 -4.47 -3.98 -0.96
N GLU A 155 -4.64 -5.28 -0.77
CA GLU A 155 -3.72 -6.28 -1.28
C GLU A 155 -4.13 -6.72 -2.69
N LEU A 156 -3.21 -6.56 -3.65
CA LEU A 156 -3.41 -7.01 -5.02
C LEU A 156 -2.76 -8.39 -5.19
N PRO A 157 -3.52 -9.44 -5.54
CA PRO A 157 -2.96 -10.75 -5.83
C PRO A 157 -1.88 -10.69 -6.91
N GLU A 158 -0.86 -11.52 -6.81
CA GLU A 158 0.27 -11.50 -7.74
C GLU A 158 -0.17 -11.66 -9.20
N ALA A 159 -1.05 -12.62 -9.48
CA ALA A 159 -1.63 -12.84 -10.80
C ALA A 159 -2.33 -11.59 -11.36
N PHE A 160 -3.01 -10.81 -10.51
CA PHE A 160 -3.63 -9.55 -10.92
C PHE A 160 -2.58 -8.51 -11.31
N GLN A 161 -1.50 -8.41 -10.54
CA GLN A 161 -0.41 -7.49 -10.84
C GLN A 161 0.30 -7.84 -12.15
N VAL A 162 0.55 -9.13 -12.40
CA VAL A 162 1.12 -9.64 -13.65
C VAL A 162 0.20 -9.33 -14.83
N GLY A 163 -1.09 -9.63 -14.69
CA GLY A 163 -2.10 -9.29 -15.70
C GLY A 163 -2.15 -7.78 -15.98
N ALA A 164 -2.07 -6.94 -14.95
CA ALA A 164 -2.04 -5.49 -15.10
C ALA A 164 -0.78 -5.00 -15.83
N ILE A 165 0.41 -5.53 -15.50
CA ILE A 165 1.67 -5.21 -16.22
C ILE A 165 1.51 -5.53 -17.71
N VAL A 166 1.04 -6.73 -18.04
CA VAL A 166 0.84 -7.17 -19.44
C VAL A 166 -0.21 -6.31 -20.15
N ALA A 167 -1.29 -5.94 -19.46
CA ALA A 167 -2.34 -5.11 -20.02
C ALA A 167 -1.90 -3.66 -20.30
N LYS A 168 -0.95 -3.15 -19.51
CA LYS A 168 -0.40 -1.79 -19.60
C LYS A 168 0.75 -1.62 -20.59
N LEU A 169 1.24 -2.72 -21.18
CA LEU A 169 2.26 -2.69 -22.21
C LEU A 169 1.86 -1.77 -23.38
N PRO A 170 2.79 -0.99 -23.94
CA PRO A 170 2.51 -0.09 -25.06
C PRO A 170 1.98 -0.84 -26.29
N SER A 171 1.33 -0.11 -27.19
CA SER A 171 0.75 -0.71 -28.42
C SER A 171 1.81 -1.41 -29.30
N SER A 172 3.06 -0.94 -29.28
CA SER A 172 4.17 -1.57 -29.98
C SER A 172 4.44 -3.01 -29.49
N TRP A 173 4.01 -3.37 -28.28
CA TRP A 173 4.16 -4.69 -27.66
C TRP A 173 2.97 -5.61 -27.93
N LYS A 174 2.00 -5.22 -28.76
CA LYS A 174 0.77 -6.00 -29.04
C LYS A 174 1.04 -7.45 -29.45
N GLY A 175 2.08 -7.70 -30.25
CA GLY A 175 2.46 -9.05 -30.66
C GLY A 175 2.91 -9.91 -29.48
N TYR A 176 3.79 -9.37 -28.63
CA TYR A 176 4.26 -10.03 -27.42
C TYR A 176 3.13 -10.26 -26.41
N ARG A 177 2.28 -9.25 -26.17
CA ARG A 177 1.11 -9.35 -25.30
C ARG A 177 0.19 -10.50 -25.72
N LYS A 178 -0.09 -10.65 -27.01
CA LYS A 178 -0.86 -11.79 -27.52
C LYS A 178 -0.18 -13.12 -27.20
N ARG A 179 1.14 -13.24 -27.44
CA ARG A 179 1.89 -14.48 -27.14
C ARG A 179 1.76 -14.88 -25.68
N ILE A 180 1.88 -13.93 -24.75
CA ILE A 180 1.69 -14.21 -23.32
C ILE A 180 0.26 -14.65 -23.03
N LEU A 181 -0.76 -13.94 -23.52
CA LEU A 181 -2.16 -14.25 -23.25
C LEU A 181 -2.63 -15.60 -23.82
N HIS A 182 -1.93 -16.14 -24.82
CA HIS A 182 -2.23 -17.45 -25.40
C HIS A 182 -1.50 -18.61 -24.71
N LYS A 183 -0.54 -18.34 -23.81
CA LYS A 183 0.09 -19.37 -23.01
C LYS A 183 -0.78 -19.72 -21.81
N SER A 184 -0.78 -20.99 -21.44
CA SER A 184 -1.46 -21.51 -20.24
C SER A 184 -0.61 -21.44 -18.96
N GLU A 185 0.61 -20.92 -19.06
CA GLU A 185 1.52 -20.76 -17.92
C GLU A 185 1.16 -19.49 -17.14
N ASP A 186 0.95 -19.64 -15.83
CA ASP A 186 0.91 -18.51 -14.92
C ASP A 186 2.34 -18.02 -14.68
N TYR A 187 2.54 -16.71 -14.81
CA TYR A 187 3.82 -16.05 -14.51
C TYR A 187 3.78 -15.46 -13.11
N SER A 188 4.86 -15.66 -12.34
CA SER A 188 5.17 -14.82 -11.18
C SER A 188 5.63 -13.42 -11.61
N LEU A 189 5.69 -12.48 -10.66
CA LEU A 189 6.20 -11.12 -10.91
C LEU A 189 7.67 -11.13 -11.36
N GLU A 190 8.49 -12.03 -10.83
CA GLU A 190 9.89 -12.15 -11.19
C GLU A 190 10.04 -12.69 -12.61
N GLU A 191 9.30 -13.74 -12.95
CA GLU A 191 9.35 -14.35 -14.28
C GLU A 191 8.87 -13.37 -15.35
N ILE A 192 7.75 -12.67 -15.14
CA ILE A 192 7.27 -11.71 -16.14
C ILE A 192 8.27 -10.58 -16.35
N GLN A 193 8.92 -10.07 -15.30
CA GLN A 193 9.94 -9.03 -15.42
C GLN A 193 11.16 -9.51 -16.21
N LYS A 194 11.63 -10.74 -15.94
CA LYS A 194 12.72 -11.36 -16.69
C LYS A 194 12.38 -11.50 -18.17
N HIS A 195 11.19 -12.03 -18.46
CA HIS A 195 10.71 -12.22 -19.83
C HIS A 195 10.58 -10.88 -20.59
N LEU A 196 10.03 -9.86 -19.93
CA LEU A 196 9.92 -8.51 -20.49
C LEU A 196 11.27 -7.88 -20.80
N ARG A 197 12.26 -8.06 -19.93
CA ARG A 197 13.63 -7.57 -20.15
C ARG A 197 14.28 -8.21 -21.38
N ILE A 198 14.17 -9.53 -21.54
CA ILE A 198 14.73 -10.26 -22.69
C ILE A 198 14.09 -9.76 -24.00
N GLU A 199 12.76 -9.60 -24.00
CA GLU A 199 12.03 -9.09 -25.16
C GLU A 199 12.41 -7.64 -25.49
N GLU A 200 12.58 -6.76 -24.49
CA GLU A 200 13.03 -5.38 -24.67
C GLU A 200 14.40 -5.31 -25.34
N GLU A 201 15.35 -6.13 -24.88
CA GLU A 201 16.69 -6.23 -25.48
C GLU A 201 16.63 -6.78 -26.92
N SER A 202 15.77 -7.77 -27.20
CA SER A 202 15.57 -8.29 -28.55
C SER A 202 15.05 -7.23 -29.51
N ARG A 203 14.02 -6.50 -29.10
CA ARG A 203 13.42 -5.41 -29.89
C ARG A 203 14.40 -4.27 -30.13
N SER A 204 15.30 -4.02 -29.19
CA SER A 204 16.36 -3.01 -29.33
C SER A 204 17.41 -3.42 -30.36
N ARG A 205 17.75 -4.71 -30.45
CA ARG A 205 18.64 -5.25 -31.49
C ARG A 205 18.02 -5.20 -32.88
N ASP A 206 16.73 -5.53 -33.00
CA ASP A 206 16.02 -5.53 -34.28
C ASP A 206 15.83 -4.12 -34.88
N LYS A 207 15.89 -3.07 -34.05
CA LYS A 207 15.86 -1.66 -34.47
C LYS A 207 17.20 -1.15 -35.02
N MET A 208 18.31 -1.86 -34.78
CA MET A 208 19.61 -1.51 -35.37
C MET A 208 19.62 -1.92 -36.85
N PRO A 209 19.82 -0.99 -37.82
CA PRO A 209 19.90 -1.36 -39.22
C PRO A 209 21.08 -2.31 -39.45
N THR A 210 20.84 -3.38 -40.19
CA THR A 210 21.83 -4.33 -40.70
C THR A 210 22.78 -3.64 -41.69
N GLN A 211 23.64 -2.72 -41.24
CA GLN A 211 24.60 -2.01 -42.11
C GLN A 211 26.06 -2.53 -42.00
N PHE A 212 26.32 -3.58 -41.20
CA PHE A 212 27.67 -4.12 -41.03
C PHE A 212 27.81 -5.61 -41.35
N GLN A 213 27.09 -6.12 -42.35
CA GLN A 213 27.43 -7.39 -42.98
C GLN A 213 27.69 -7.17 -44.48
N ARG A 214 28.91 -6.71 -44.81
CA ARG A 214 29.47 -6.96 -46.14
C ARG A 214 30.07 -8.37 -46.16
N PRO A 215 29.73 -9.24 -47.13
CA PRO A 215 30.42 -10.51 -47.29
C PRO A 215 31.85 -10.26 -47.77
N ILE A 216 32.85 -10.88 -47.12
CA ILE A 216 34.22 -10.97 -47.64
C ILE A 216 34.18 -11.97 -48.79
N ILE A 217 34.20 -11.47 -50.03
CA ILE A 217 34.41 -12.31 -51.21
C ILE A 217 35.91 -12.61 -51.27
N LEU A 218 36.30 -13.84 -50.95
CA LEU A 218 37.62 -14.38 -51.27
C LEU A 218 37.66 -14.66 -52.78
N GLU A 219 38.27 -13.77 -53.57
CA GLU A 219 38.63 -14.10 -54.95
C GLU A 219 39.80 -15.10 -54.95
N VAL A 220 39.48 -16.38 -55.15
CA VAL A 220 40.45 -17.41 -55.54
C VAL A 220 40.68 -17.27 -57.04
N LYS A 221 41.79 -16.65 -57.45
CA LYS A 221 42.23 -16.68 -58.85
C LYS A 221 42.85 -18.04 -59.16
N ILE A 222 42.08 -18.92 -59.79
CA ILE A 222 42.57 -20.13 -60.45
C ILE A 222 42.93 -19.75 -61.89
N THR A 223 44.22 -19.60 -62.20
CA THR A 223 44.70 -19.57 -63.59
C THR A 223 45.11 -20.97 -64.01
N THR A 224 44.25 -21.62 -64.80
CA THR A 224 44.51 -22.93 -65.40
C THR A 224 45.43 -22.79 -66.61
N THR A 225 46.47 -23.62 -66.62
CA THR A 225 47.46 -23.83 -67.68
C THR A 225 46.84 -24.43 -68.95
N LYS A 226 47.20 -23.91 -70.12
CA LYS A 226 47.15 -24.56 -71.46
C LYS A 226 48.07 -23.73 -72.38
N ARG A 227 48.91 -24.22 -73.28
CA ARG A 227 49.43 -25.55 -73.68
C ARG A 227 50.50 -25.20 -74.74
N ILE A 228 51.68 -25.81 -74.68
CA ILE A 228 52.75 -25.69 -75.71
C ILE A 228 52.32 -26.47 -76.98
N PRO A 229 52.73 -26.02 -78.17
CA PRO A 229 53.51 -26.88 -79.08
C PRO A 229 54.68 -26.08 -79.72
N GLU A 230 55.93 -26.52 -79.53
CA GLU A 230 56.76 -27.38 -80.42
C GLU A 230 57.40 -26.66 -81.62
N ILE A 231 58.74 -26.52 -81.52
CA ILE A 231 59.80 -26.87 -82.50
C ILE A 231 59.62 -26.42 -83.96
N ILE A 232 60.52 -25.54 -84.45
CA ILE A 232 61.66 -25.81 -85.36
C ILE A 232 62.72 -24.71 -85.11
#